data_AF-A0A7Y1X7Y2-F1
#
_entry.id   AF-A0A7Y1X7Y2-F1
#
_cell.length_a   1.000
_cell.length_b   1.000
_cell.length_c   1.000
_cell.angle_alpha   90.00
_cell.angle_beta   90.00
_cell.angle_gamma   90.00
#
_symmetry.space_group_name_H-M   'P 1'
#
loop_
_entity.id
_entity.type
_entity.pdbx_description
1 polymer ?
#
loop_
_entity_poly.entity_id
_entity_poly.type
_entity_poly.pdbx_seq_one_letter_code
_entity_poly.pdbx_strand_id
1 'polypeptide(L)'
;MPQLRIGFLAHDWAQVEPWVHRLIDRMISDKKFTITALIEADAVAEPANQNWLYKLINPIESKLFARPVQTDTMNVKTLFESQSPLKTGDTNTILSQKLDVIVSVEPGLADRQLAGFSCHGVWFPGISGLQALSAVTGKEPVAKIELLRFTNDYSDPELIAEASINPKLLLARNVLSMKEKAVVLITRELNRLADAGFVGAISQNEIVHHSKVGTSAVVSYYISVVNKMLVRGFATLKRKSGIRPDKFTLRTGTGNALDFDPKATIEIIPDGNNFWADPFLWERDGKTYCFYEHYSRATKLGHIQVGVLEGDQMRVLGDALKTDIHLSFPFLFEEDGELYMMPETCANKRIEIWRCTVFPLKWELHSTALEGHCAADSMILRRDGKWWLFTNIGSDVYCDNCSELHIFEIDGPDLKKVKPHAANPVVMDSRTARNAGRFHEIDGQLIRPSQDNSHGQYGFGLNMMVVEDLSLESYRERLVRRINPKFDPTIAACHHFDQLGDRFIMDALKTN
;
A
#
# COMPACT_ATOMS: atom_id res chain seq x y z
N MET A 1 -30.02 2.52 -5.85
CA MET A 1 -29.77 1.08 -6.12
C MET A 1 -30.12 0.31 -4.85
N PRO A 2 -30.61 -0.94 -4.94
CA PRO A 2 -30.84 -1.76 -3.75
C PRO A 2 -29.54 -1.95 -2.98
N GLN A 3 -29.62 -1.94 -1.65
CA GLN A 3 -28.46 -2.18 -0.79
C GLN A 3 -28.12 -3.67 -0.81
N LEU A 4 -26.83 -4.01 -0.83
CA LEU A 4 -26.39 -5.39 -0.66
C LEU A 4 -26.58 -5.81 0.80
N ARG A 5 -27.28 -6.92 1.00
CA ARG A 5 -27.54 -7.54 2.30
C ARG A 5 -26.41 -8.49 2.65
N ILE A 6 -25.70 -8.15 3.71
CA ILE A 6 -24.50 -8.87 4.16
C ILE A 6 -24.84 -9.66 5.43
N GLY A 7 -24.48 -10.94 5.41
CA GLY A 7 -24.35 -11.74 6.62
C GLY A 7 -22.88 -11.87 7.00
N PHE A 8 -22.55 -11.81 8.29
CA PHE A 8 -21.20 -12.15 8.74
C PHE A 8 -21.20 -13.48 9.50
N LEU A 9 -20.13 -14.25 9.34
CA LEU A 9 -19.93 -15.55 9.99
C LEU A 9 -18.70 -15.53 10.89
N ALA A 10 -18.88 -15.85 12.17
CA ALA A 10 -17.82 -16.01 13.18
C ALA A 10 -18.12 -17.23 14.08
N HIS A 11 -17.14 -17.71 14.86
CA HIS A 11 -17.39 -18.75 15.86
C HIS A 11 -17.96 -18.18 17.15
N ASP A 12 -17.41 -17.04 17.60
CA ASP A 12 -17.80 -16.40 18.83
C ASP A 12 -17.72 -14.88 18.65
N TRP A 13 -18.90 -14.26 18.55
CA TRP A 13 -19.06 -12.83 18.39
C TRP A 13 -18.53 -12.02 19.58
N ALA A 14 -18.34 -12.63 20.76
CA ALA A 14 -17.73 -11.98 21.91
C ALA A 14 -16.19 -11.92 21.85
N GLN A 15 -15.55 -12.70 20.96
CA GLN A 15 -14.09 -12.84 20.87
C GLN A 15 -13.53 -12.41 19.51
N VAL A 16 -14.34 -11.80 18.63
CA VAL A 16 -13.88 -11.34 17.31
C VAL A 16 -12.76 -10.32 17.42
N GLU A 17 -11.81 -10.40 16.49
CA GLU A 17 -10.63 -9.54 16.50
C GLU A 17 -10.94 -8.09 16.06
N PRO A 18 -10.15 -7.08 16.47
CA PRO A 18 -10.44 -5.68 16.15
C PRO A 18 -10.56 -5.32 14.66
N TRP A 19 -9.92 -6.08 13.76
CA TRP A 19 -10.04 -5.85 12.32
C TRP A 19 -11.46 -6.18 11.79
N VAL A 20 -12.15 -7.12 12.44
CA VAL A 20 -13.55 -7.46 12.15
C VAL A 20 -14.46 -6.31 12.52
N HIS A 21 -14.25 -5.69 13.69
CA HIS A 21 -14.98 -4.48 14.08
C HIS A 21 -14.82 -3.37 13.03
N ARG A 22 -13.60 -3.16 12.51
CA ARG A 22 -13.37 -2.18 11.45
C ARG A 22 -14.08 -2.52 10.15
N LEU A 23 -14.09 -3.80 9.75
CA LEU A 23 -14.81 -4.24 8.56
C LEU A 23 -16.30 -3.97 8.69
N ILE A 24 -16.91 -4.36 9.82
CA ILE A 24 -18.33 -4.13 10.10
C ILE A 24 -18.64 -2.63 10.15
N ASP A 25 -17.82 -1.83 10.83
CA ASP A 25 -18.01 -0.38 10.93
C ASP A 25 -17.98 0.32 9.56
N ARG A 26 -17.09 -0.11 8.66
CA ARG A 26 -17.07 0.35 7.26
C ARG A 26 -18.35 -0.01 6.51
N MET A 27 -18.86 -1.23 6.71
CA MET A 27 -20.09 -1.67 6.04
C MET A 27 -21.31 -0.90 6.56
N ILE A 28 -21.38 -0.61 7.87
CA ILE A 28 -22.45 0.20 8.45
C ILE A 28 -22.41 1.64 7.93
N SER A 29 -21.21 2.19 7.75
CA SER A 29 -21.03 3.60 7.36
C SER A 29 -21.30 3.86 5.87
N ASP A 30 -21.27 2.83 5.03
CA ASP A 30 -21.50 2.95 3.60
C ASP A 30 -22.96 2.57 3.24
N LYS A 31 -23.63 3.51 2.56
CA LYS A 31 -25.04 3.40 2.17
C LYS A 31 -25.32 2.29 1.16
N LYS A 32 -24.29 1.70 0.54
CA LYS A 32 -24.47 0.57 -0.39
C LYS A 32 -24.77 -0.74 0.32
N PHE A 33 -24.51 -0.86 1.62
CA PHE A 33 -24.62 -2.12 2.36
C PHE A 33 -25.67 -2.08 3.45
N THR A 34 -26.15 -3.25 3.85
CA THR A 34 -27.00 -3.45 5.02
C THR A 34 -26.63 -4.77 5.66
N ILE A 35 -26.34 -4.75 6.96
CA ILE A 35 -26.04 -5.96 7.71
C ILE A 35 -27.35 -6.54 8.23
N THR A 36 -27.69 -7.74 7.75
CA THR A 36 -28.97 -8.39 8.06
C THR A 36 -28.82 -9.62 8.94
N ALA A 37 -27.61 -10.17 9.07
CA ALA A 37 -27.37 -11.35 9.88
C ALA A 37 -25.97 -11.35 10.51
N LEU A 38 -25.92 -11.72 11.79
CA LEU A 38 -24.74 -12.28 12.43
C LEU A 38 -24.98 -13.78 12.54
N ILE A 39 -24.07 -14.59 12.01
CA ILE A 39 -24.16 -16.05 11.99
C ILE A 39 -23.04 -16.59 12.87
N GLU A 40 -23.38 -17.50 13.75
CA GLU A 40 -22.46 -18.17 14.66
C GLU A 40 -22.29 -19.63 14.21
N ALA A 41 -21.05 -19.97 13.86
CA ALA A 41 -20.69 -21.33 13.46
C ALA A 41 -20.79 -22.30 14.63
N ASP A 42 -21.26 -23.53 14.36
CA ASP A 42 -21.13 -24.61 15.32
C ASP A 42 -19.64 -24.91 15.59
N ALA A 43 -19.30 -25.32 16.81
CA ALA A 43 -17.93 -25.45 17.29
C ALA A 43 -17.02 -26.17 16.27
N VAL A 44 -16.01 -25.47 15.77
CA VAL A 44 -15.05 -26.06 14.83
C VAL A 44 -14.01 -26.88 15.59
N ALA A 45 -13.68 -28.02 15.01
CA ALA A 45 -12.52 -28.81 15.40
C ALA A 45 -11.27 -27.92 15.40
N GLU A 46 -10.47 -27.94 16.48
CA GLU A 46 -9.18 -27.24 16.54
C GLU A 46 -8.43 -27.40 15.21
N PRO A 47 -7.79 -26.34 14.68
CA PRO A 47 -7.09 -26.42 13.40
C PRO A 47 -6.10 -27.58 13.43
N ALA A 48 -6.48 -28.67 12.77
CA ALA A 48 -5.69 -29.87 12.73
C ALA A 48 -4.37 -29.56 12.02
N ASN A 49 -3.24 -29.88 12.65
CA ASN A 49 -1.88 -29.74 12.11
C ASN A 49 -1.19 -28.37 12.19
N GLN A 50 -1.41 -27.54 13.22
CA GLN A 50 -0.42 -26.50 13.53
C GLN A 50 0.82 -27.09 14.21
N ASN A 51 2.00 -26.65 13.78
CA ASN A 51 3.28 -27.08 14.35
C ASN A 51 3.36 -26.70 15.84
N TRP A 52 3.76 -27.64 16.72
CA TRP A 52 3.81 -27.40 18.17
C TRP A 52 4.72 -26.23 18.57
N LEU A 53 5.83 -26.04 17.84
CA LEU A 53 6.78 -24.96 18.10
C LEU A 53 6.17 -23.60 17.73
N TYR A 54 5.38 -23.57 16.65
CA TYR A 54 4.59 -22.40 16.28
C TYR A 54 3.51 -22.10 17.33
N LYS A 55 2.74 -23.11 17.77
CA LYS A 55 1.72 -22.95 18.84
C LYS A 55 2.33 -22.40 20.13
N LEU A 56 3.56 -22.79 20.47
CA LEU A 56 4.25 -22.33 21.68
C LEU A 56 4.74 -20.87 21.58
N ILE A 57 5.36 -20.48 20.46
CA ILE A 57 6.06 -19.20 20.38
C ILE A 57 5.17 -18.07 19.84
N ASN A 58 4.24 -18.37 18.94
CA ASN A 58 3.38 -17.36 18.32
C ASN A 58 2.58 -16.51 19.33
N PRO A 59 1.99 -17.08 20.42
CA PRO A 59 1.31 -16.28 21.44
C PRO A 59 2.26 -15.29 22.14
N ILE A 60 3.52 -15.68 22.37
CA ILE A 60 4.53 -14.84 23.01
C ILE A 60 4.92 -13.70 22.07
N GLU A 61 5.24 -14.01 20.81
CA GLU A 61 5.57 -13.00 19.80
C GLU A 61 4.42 -12.01 19.60
N SER A 62 3.19 -12.52 19.50
CA SER A 62 1.99 -11.70 19.32
C SER A 62 1.76 -10.74 20.49
N LYS A 63 1.86 -11.23 21.73
CA LYS A 63 1.65 -10.43 22.94
C LYS A 63 2.70 -9.33 23.15
N LEU A 64 3.95 -9.62 22.79
CA LEU A 64 5.07 -8.69 22.95
C LEU A 64 5.16 -7.69 21.80
N PHE A 65 4.97 -8.16 20.57
CA PHE A 65 5.37 -7.39 19.39
C PHE A 65 4.24 -7.10 18.42
N ALA A 66 3.07 -7.73 18.51
CA ALA A 66 1.97 -7.54 17.54
C ALA A 66 0.61 -7.37 18.23
N ARG A 67 0.51 -6.44 19.17
CA ARG A 67 -0.77 -6.07 19.78
C ARG A 67 -1.68 -5.44 18.71
N PRO A 68 -2.89 -5.98 18.48
CA PRO A 68 -3.86 -5.36 17.59
C PRO A 68 -4.17 -3.93 18.01
N VAL A 69 -4.35 -3.05 17.02
CA VAL A 69 -4.91 -1.72 17.28
C VAL A 69 -6.37 -1.93 17.63
N GLN A 70 -6.73 -1.58 18.86
CA GLN A 70 -8.10 -1.72 19.34
C GLN A 70 -9.01 -0.81 18.53
N THR A 71 -10.21 -1.29 18.23
CA THR A 71 -11.27 -0.49 17.61
C THR A 71 -12.53 -0.70 18.39
N ASP A 72 -13.04 0.41 18.90
CA ASP A 72 -14.27 0.47 19.64
C ASP A 72 -15.14 1.52 18.94
N THR A 73 -16.10 1.05 18.14
CA THR A 73 -17.04 1.92 17.44
C THR A 73 -18.44 1.70 17.97
N MET A 74 -19.15 2.80 18.23
CA MET A 74 -20.50 2.76 18.76
C MET A 74 -21.45 1.97 17.84
N ASN A 75 -21.25 2.10 16.52
CA ASN A 75 -22.03 1.39 15.51
C ASN A 75 -21.98 -0.14 15.69
N VAL A 76 -20.79 -0.70 15.90
CA VAL A 76 -20.62 -2.16 16.03
C VAL A 76 -21.19 -2.64 17.35
N LYS A 77 -21.00 -1.88 18.43
CA LYS A 77 -21.65 -2.18 19.72
C LYS A 77 -23.17 -2.21 19.61
N THR A 78 -23.76 -1.19 19.00
CA THR A 78 -25.20 -1.12 18.78
C THR A 78 -25.70 -2.28 17.91
N LEU A 79 -24.94 -2.68 16.88
CA LEU A 79 -25.27 -3.86 16.08
C LEU A 79 -25.32 -5.12 16.95
N PHE A 80 -24.28 -5.38 17.73
CA PHE A 80 -24.17 -6.57 18.58
C PHE A 80 -25.21 -6.59 19.71
N GLU A 81 -25.62 -5.43 20.22
CA GLU A 81 -26.70 -5.31 21.22
C GLU A 81 -28.09 -5.51 20.61
N SER A 82 -28.27 -5.11 19.34
CA SER A 82 -29.58 -5.15 18.67
C SER A 82 -29.87 -6.46 17.93
N GLN A 83 -28.85 -7.23 17.57
CA GLN A 83 -29.00 -8.48 16.80
C GLN A 83 -28.38 -9.66 17.56
N SER A 84 -29.21 -10.66 17.88
CA SER A 84 -28.73 -11.94 18.39
C SER A 84 -28.17 -12.79 17.24
N PRO A 85 -26.99 -13.42 17.40
CA PRO A 85 -26.44 -14.31 16.38
C PRO A 85 -27.36 -15.50 16.08
N LEU A 86 -27.52 -15.81 14.80
CA LEU A 86 -28.21 -17.00 14.29
C LEU A 86 -27.25 -18.18 14.31
N LYS A 87 -27.69 -19.37 14.72
CA LYS A 87 -26.84 -20.57 14.62
C LYS A 87 -26.83 -21.05 13.17
N THR A 88 -25.72 -21.65 12.74
CA THR A 88 -25.63 -22.28 11.40
C THR A 88 -26.73 -23.31 11.13
N GLY A 89 -27.24 -23.99 12.16
CA GLY A 89 -28.41 -24.88 12.07
C GLY A 89 -29.75 -24.18 11.78
N ASP A 90 -29.87 -22.86 11.97
CA ASP A 90 -31.12 -22.08 11.78
C ASP A 90 -31.37 -21.74 10.30
N THR A 91 -31.25 -22.74 9.43
CA THR A 91 -31.28 -22.64 7.96
C THR A 91 -32.46 -21.83 7.41
N ASN A 92 -33.68 -22.07 7.87
CA ASN A 92 -34.87 -21.33 7.45
C ASN A 92 -34.79 -19.83 7.79
N THR A 93 -34.26 -19.51 8.97
CA THR A 93 -34.08 -18.13 9.42
C THR A 93 -33.02 -17.44 8.58
N ILE A 94 -31.90 -18.10 8.31
CA ILE A 94 -30.84 -17.59 7.43
C ILE A 94 -31.39 -17.33 6.01
N LEU A 95 -32.13 -18.28 5.41
CA LEU A 95 -32.76 -18.10 4.10
C LEU A 95 -33.71 -16.89 4.07
N SER A 96 -34.44 -16.65 5.15
CA SER A 96 -35.39 -15.54 5.25
C SER A 96 -34.72 -14.16 5.22
N GLN A 97 -33.43 -14.07 5.59
CA GLN A 97 -32.65 -12.84 5.51
C GLN A 97 -32.33 -12.46 4.05
N LYS A 98 -32.44 -13.43 3.12
CA LYS A 98 -32.18 -13.26 1.69
C LYS A 98 -30.81 -12.61 1.45
N LEU A 99 -29.75 -13.20 1.99
CA LEU A 99 -28.41 -12.63 1.94
C LEU A 99 -27.90 -12.54 0.50
N ASP A 100 -27.23 -11.44 0.17
CA ASP A 100 -26.53 -11.31 -1.11
C ASP A 100 -25.11 -11.90 -0.99
N VAL A 101 -24.43 -11.67 0.14
CA VAL A 101 -23.10 -12.22 0.45
C VAL A 101 -23.04 -12.65 1.92
N ILE A 102 -22.36 -13.76 2.20
CA ILE A 102 -21.90 -14.10 3.55
C ILE A 102 -20.39 -13.85 3.63
N VAL A 103 -19.93 -13.07 4.59
CA VAL A 103 -18.49 -12.83 4.82
C VAL A 103 -18.06 -13.57 6.07
N SER A 104 -17.21 -14.59 5.91
CA SER A 104 -16.52 -15.23 7.02
C SER A 104 -15.33 -14.40 7.46
N VAL A 105 -15.30 -14.07 8.74
CA VAL A 105 -14.34 -13.12 9.33
C VAL A 105 -13.23 -13.83 10.12
N GLU A 106 -13.17 -15.15 10.08
CA GLU A 106 -12.12 -15.91 10.75
C GLU A 106 -11.33 -16.76 9.74
N PRO A 107 -9.99 -16.63 9.68
CA PRO A 107 -9.18 -17.43 8.78
C PRO A 107 -9.35 -18.94 9.06
N GLY A 108 -9.82 -19.68 8.06
CA GLY A 108 -10.06 -21.13 8.17
C GLY A 108 -11.48 -21.50 8.60
N LEU A 109 -12.30 -20.54 9.05
CA LEU A 109 -13.74 -20.71 9.15
C LEU A 109 -14.33 -20.47 7.77
N ALA A 110 -14.70 -21.52 7.06
CA ALA A 110 -15.44 -21.36 5.82
C ALA A 110 -16.40 -22.54 5.68
N ASP A 111 -17.64 -22.31 6.04
CA ASP A 111 -18.68 -23.31 5.92
C ASP A 111 -19.23 -23.31 4.49
N ARG A 112 -18.85 -24.31 3.71
CA ARG A 112 -19.32 -24.46 2.32
C ARG A 112 -20.83 -24.70 2.26
N GLN A 113 -21.43 -25.25 3.32
CA GLN A 113 -22.88 -25.50 3.36
C GLN A 113 -23.67 -24.19 3.35
N LEU A 114 -23.09 -23.11 3.88
CA LEU A 114 -23.70 -21.79 3.87
C LEU A 114 -23.71 -21.12 2.48
N ALA A 115 -22.96 -21.63 1.50
CA ALA A 115 -22.89 -21.03 0.16
C ALA A 115 -24.27 -20.94 -0.51
N GLY A 116 -25.12 -21.96 -0.33
CA GLY A 116 -26.48 -22.00 -0.88
C GLY A 116 -27.46 -20.99 -0.28
N PHE A 117 -27.07 -20.27 0.79
CA PHE A 117 -27.92 -19.32 1.50
C PHE A 117 -27.70 -17.86 1.05
N SER A 118 -26.83 -17.63 0.07
CA SER A 118 -26.52 -16.29 -0.44
C SER A 118 -26.35 -16.26 -1.95
N CYS A 119 -26.70 -15.15 -2.59
CA CYS A 119 -26.64 -15.01 -4.05
C CYS A 119 -25.21 -15.08 -4.61
N HIS A 120 -24.23 -14.58 -3.86
CA HIS A 120 -22.83 -14.50 -4.24
C HIS A 120 -21.93 -15.28 -3.28
N GLY A 121 -22.47 -16.27 -2.59
CA GLY A 121 -21.70 -17.24 -1.83
C GLY A 121 -21.05 -16.72 -0.54
N VAL A 122 -20.20 -17.58 0.04
CA VAL A 122 -19.45 -17.30 1.27
C VAL A 122 -18.04 -16.83 0.92
N TRP A 123 -17.73 -15.58 1.25
CA TRP A 123 -16.44 -14.95 1.02
C TRP A 123 -15.57 -15.08 2.26
N PHE A 124 -14.28 -15.37 2.10
CA PHE A 124 -13.37 -15.51 3.22
C PHE A 124 -11.92 -15.18 2.80
N PRO A 125 -11.15 -14.50 3.67
CA PRO A 125 -9.76 -14.21 3.39
C PRO A 125 -8.89 -15.45 3.63
N GLY A 126 -8.14 -15.87 2.63
CA GLY A 126 -7.17 -16.97 2.65
C GLY A 126 -5.88 -16.62 3.40
N ILE A 127 -5.97 -16.07 4.61
CA ILE A 127 -4.79 -15.72 5.41
C ILE A 127 -4.26 -16.97 6.11
N SER A 128 -3.23 -17.59 5.55
CA SER A 128 -2.57 -18.72 6.20
C SER A 128 -1.28 -18.31 6.91
N GLY A 129 -1.02 -18.90 8.09
CA GLY A 129 0.25 -18.72 8.79
C GLY A 129 1.46 -19.20 7.98
N LEU A 130 1.24 -20.08 7.00
CA LEU A 130 2.25 -20.58 6.05
C LEU A 130 2.68 -19.53 5.02
N GLN A 131 1.72 -18.86 4.37
CA GLN A 131 2.00 -17.73 3.46
C GLN A 131 2.72 -16.61 4.21
N ALA A 132 2.26 -16.31 5.42
CA ALA A 132 2.93 -15.33 6.26
C ALA A 132 4.38 -15.78 6.59
N LEU A 133 4.62 -17.08 6.85
CA LEU A 133 5.95 -17.60 7.17
C LEU A 133 6.91 -17.63 5.96
N SER A 134 6.45 -18.01 4.77
CA SER A 134 7.29 -18.03 3.55
C SER A 134 7.78 -16.63 3.18
N ALA A 135 6.90 -15.63 3.30
CA ALA A 135 7.25 -14.22 3.10
C ALA A 135 8.30 -13.72 4.11
N VAL A 136 8.16 -14.07 5.40
CA VAL A 136 9.12 -13.58 6.43
C VAL A 136 10.49 -14.27 6.33
N THR A 137 10.49 -15.56 5.96
CA THR A 137 11.73 -16.33 5.73
C THR A 137 12.48 -15.87 4.47
N GLY A 138 11.93 -14.96 3.69
CA GLY A 138 12.55 -14.40 2.49
C GLY A 138 12.49 -15.31 1.27
N LYS A 139 11.61 -16.33 1.29
CA LYS A 139 11.35 -17.18 0.14
C LYS A 139 10.42 -16.50 -0.86
N GLU A 140 9.43 -15.77 -0.34
CA GLU A 140 8.53 -14.95 -1.15
C GLU A 140 8.89 -13.46 -1.00
N PRO A 141 8.83 -12.68 -2.09
CA PRO A 141 9.14 -11.25 -2.05
C PRO A 141 8.04 -10.44 -1.35
N VAL A 142 6.81 -10.98 -1.27
CA VAL A 142 5.64 -10.31 -0.67
C VAL A 142 4.83 -11.26 0.20
N ALA A 143 4.03 -10.70 1.12
CA ALA A 143 2.98 -11.44 1.80
C ALA A 143 1.68 -11.27 1.00
N LYS A 144 1.21 -12.35 0.38
CA LYS A 144 0.01 -12.37 -0.45
C LYS A 144 -1.24 -12.57 0.41
N ILE A 145 -2.31 -11.88 0.07
CA ILE A 145 -3.64 -12.01 0.66
C ILE A 145 -4.58 -12.42 -0.46
N GLU A 146 -5.30 -13.50 -0.25
CA GLU A 146 -6.27 -14.02 -1.22
C GLU A 146 -7.67 -13.85 -0.63
N LEU A 147 -8.61 -13.41 -1.46
CA LEU A 147 -10.03 -13.40 -1.14
C LEU A 147 -10.70 -14.50 -1.96
N LEU A 148 -11.25 -15.47 -1.24
CA LEU A 148 -11.81 -16.70 -1.79
C LEU A 148 -13.33 -16.70 -1.59
N ARG A 149 -14.05 -17.44 -2.44
CA ARG A 149 -15.49 -17.63 -2.36
C ARG A 149 -15.88 -19.10 -2.54
N PHE A 150 -16.80 -19.57 -1.70
CA PHE A 150 -17.60 -20.77 -1.99
C PHE A 150 -18.91 -20.38 -2.66
N THR A 151 -19.18 -20.96 -3.83
CA THR A 151 -20.45 -20.78 -4.58
C THR A 151 -21.44 -21.92 -4.33
N ASN A 152 -20.96 -23.07 -3.86
CA ASN A 152 -21.76 -24.24 -3.47
C ASN A 152 -20.97 -25.10 -2.46
N ASP A 153 -21.57 -26.21 -2.01
CA ASP A 153 -21.05 -27.10 -0.98
C ASP A 153 -20.08 -28.19 -1.49
N TYR A 154 -19.95 -28.36 -2.82
CA TYR A 154 -19.16 -29.43 -3.44
C TYR A 154 -17.94 -28.94 -4.23
N SER A 155 -17.89 -27.67 -4.64
CA SER A 155 -16.79 -27.12 -5.43
C SER A 155 -15.67 -26.58 -4.56
N ASP A 156 -14.46 -26.58 -5.11
CA ASP A 156 -13.34 -25.85 -4.53
C ASP A 156 -13.59 -24.34 -4.55
N PRO A 157 -12.96 -23.59 -3.62
CA PRO A 157 -13.19 -22.16 -3.55
C PRO A 157 -12.60 -21.44 -4.76
N GLU A 158 -13.32 -20.45 -5.24
CA GLU A 158 -12.88 -19.57 -6.32
C GLU A 158 -12.07 -18.41 -5.76
N LEU A 159 -10.90 -18.11 -6.35
CA LEU A 159 -10.17 -16.88 -6.07
C LEU A 159 -10.90 -15.71 -6.76
N ILE A 160 -11.37 -14.74 -5.98
CA ILE A 160 -12.09 -13.57 -6.53
C ILE A 160 -11.24 -12.31 -6.50
N ALA A 161 -10.27 -12.20 -5.59
CA ALA A 161 -9.31 -11.09 -5.58
C ALA A 161 -8.02 -11.45 -4.84
N GLU A 162 -6.96 -10.71 -5.12
CA GLU A 162 -5.69 -10.79 -4.41
C GLU A 162 -5.14 -9.41 -4.06
N ALA A 163 -4.33 -9.37 -3.01
CA ALA A 163 -3.52 -8.22 -2.63
C ALA A 163 -2.14 -8.67 -2.17
N SER A 164 -1.13 -7.80 -2.26
CA SER A 164 0.23 -8.08 -1.78
C SER A 164 0.75 -6.94 -0.92
N ILE A 165 1.37 -7.29 0.21
CA ILE A 165 1.97 -6.33 1.15
C ILE A 165 3.45 -6.61 1.36
N ASN A 166 4.20 -5.56 1.71
CA ASN A 166 5.61 -5.67 2.02
C ASN A 166 5.81 -6.50 3.31
N PRO A 167 6.59 -7.60 3.29
CA PRO A 167 6.78 -8.45 4.45
C PRO A 167 7.44 -7.70 5.61
N LYS A 168 6.81 -7.76 6.78
CA LYS A 168 7.37 -7.34 8.06
C LYS A 168 8.35 -8.39 8.59
N LEU A 169 9.24 -7.95 9.48
CA LEU A 169 10.27 -8.82 10.07
C LEU A 169 9.69 -9.96 10.91
N LEU A 170 8.58 -9.71 11.60
CA LEU A 170 7.97 -10.65 12.55
C LEU A 170 6.70 -11.23 11.95
N LEU A 171 6.50 -12.54 12.13
CA LEU A 171 5.36 -13.29 11.62
C LEU A 171 4.05 -12.77 12.19
N ALA A 172 3.97 -12.54 13.50
CA ALA A 172 2.77 -11.99 14.12
C ALA A 172 2.40 -10.59 13.55
N ARG A 173 3.40 -9.76 13.19
CA ARG A 173 3.17 -8.46 12.54
C ARG A 173 2.70 -8.61 11.09
N ASN A 174 3.18 -9.63 10.39
CA ASN A 174 2.69 -9.97 9.05
C ASN A 174 1.22 -10.36 9.07
N VAL A 175 0.86 -11.34 9.90
CA VAL A 175 -0.53 -11.80 10.00
C VAL A 175 -1.46 -10.65 10.35
N LEU A 176 -1.06 -9.78 11.28
CA LEU A 176 -1.84 -8.61 11.66
C LEU A 176 -2.00 -7.62 10.49
N SER A 177 -0.92 -7.28 9.79
CA SER A 177 -0.97 -6.40 8.61
C SER A 177 -1.83 -6.99 7.49
N MET A 178 -1.77 -8.32 7.29
CA MET A 178 -2.59 -9.03 6.31
C MET A 178 -4.08 -8.97 6.66
N LYS A 179 -4.44 -9.13 7.95
CA LYS A 179 -5.82 -8.99 8.42
C LYS A 179 -6.36 -7.58 8.19
N GLU A 180 -5.57 -6.54 8.49
CA GLU A 180 -5.99 -5.17 8.21
C GLU A 180 -6.19 -4.89 6.72
N LYS A 181 -5.30 -5.40 5.86
CA LYS A 181 -5.45 -5.22 4.41
C LYS A 181 -6.56 -6.10 3.83
N ALA A 182 -6.91 -7.21 4.47
CA ALA A 182 -8.11 -7.97 4.10
C ALA A 182 -9.39 -7.15 4.29
N VAL A 183 -9.46 -6.25 5.29
CA VAL A 183 -10.59 -5.30 5.41
C VAL A 183 -10.74 -4.48 4.14
N VAL A 184 -9.63 -3.93 3.62
CA VAL A 184 -9.61 -3.11 2.41
C VAL A 184 -10.00 -3.95 1.19
N LEU A 185 -9.44 -5.15 1.05
CA LEU A 185 -9.70 -6.05 -0.07
C LEU A 185 -11.18 -6.48 -0.12
N ILE A 186 -11.74 -6.90 1.01
CA ILE A 186 -13.16 -7.28 1.12
C ILE A 186 -14.06 -6.08 0.80
N THR A 187 -13.76 -4.91 1.39
CA THR A 187 -14.53 -3.68 1.14
C THR A 187 -14.52 -3.28 -0.33
N ARG A 188 -13.38 -3.42 -1.01
CA ARG A 188 -13.23 -3.11 -2.44
C ARG A 188 -14.09 -4.05 -3.29
N GLU A 189 -14.01 -5.36 -3.06
CA GLU A 189 -14.78 -6.32 -3.86
C GLU A 189 -16.29 -6.24 -3.58
N LEU A 190 -16.71 -5.93 -2.35
CA LEU A 190 -18.12 -5.69 -2.04
C LEU A 190 -18.64 -4.43 -2.74
N ASN A 191 -17.84 -3.37 -2.81
CA ASN A 191 -18.17 -2.17 -3.58
C ASN A 191 -18.31 -2.48 -5.08
N ARG A 192 -17.38 -3.25 -5.65
CA ARG A 192 -17.47 -3.70 -7.05
C ARG A 192 -18.71 -4.55 -7.29
N LEU A 193 -19.06 -5.42 -6.35
CA LEU A 193 -20.29 -6.19 -6.43
C LEU A 193 -21.53 -5.28 -6.41
N ALA A 194 -21.55 -4.26 -5.54
CA ALA A 194 -22.67 -3.32 -5.45
C ALA A 194 -22.85 -2.49 -6.73
N ASP A 195 -21.73 -2.12 -7.37
CA ASP A 195 -21.74 -1.25 -8.55
C ASP A 195 -21.95 -2.04 -9.86
N ALA A 196 -21.32 -3.21 -10.01
CA ALA A 196 -21.36 -4.00 -11.24
C ALA A 196 -22.36 -5.17 -11.19
N GLY A 197 -22.85 -5.55 -10.02
CA GLY A 197 -23.75 -6.70 -9.81
C GLY A 197 -23.07 -8.07 -9.94
N PHE A 198 -21.76 -8.12 -10.22
CA PHE A 198 -21.01 -9.35 -10.37
C PHE A 198 -19.53 -9.19 -9.99
N VAL A 199 -18.95 -10.25 -9.42
CA VAL A 199 -17.51 -10.41 -9.18
C VAL A 199 -17.08 -11.74 -9.78
N GLY A 200 -16.22 -11.67 -10.80
CA GLY A 200 -15.69 -12.81 -11.52
C GLY A 200 -14.55 -13.51 -10.78
N ALA A 201 -14.39 -14.80 -11.02
CA ALA A 201 -13.24 -15.55 -10.55
C ALA A 201 -11.99 -15.16 -11.37
N ILE A 202 -10.85 -15.05 -10.70
CA ILE A 202 -9.54 -14.94 -11.32
C ILE A 202 -9.10 -16.36 -11.73
N SER A 203 -8.57 -16.51 -12.95
CA SER A 203 -8.13 -17.81 -13.49
C SER A 203 -7.21 -18.57 -12.51
N GLN A 204 -7.63 -19.77 -12.12
CA GLN A 204 -7.08 -20.58 -11.01
C GLN A 204 -5.71 -21.25 -11.28
N ASN A 205 -4.81 -20.66 -12.08
CA ASN A 205 -3.60 -21.40 -12.47
C ASN A 205 -2.64 -21.71 -11.32
N GLU A 206 -2.79 -21.11 -10.13
CA GLU A 206 -1.96 -21.43 -8.96
C GLU A 206 -2.71 -21.20 -7.63
N ILE A 207 -3.83 -21.90 -7.35
CA ILE A 207 -4.22 -22.06 -5.94
C ILE A 207 -3.18 -22.98 -5.32
N VAL A 208 -2.19 -22.38 -4.65
CA VAL A 208 -1.14 -23.14 -3.96
C VAL A 208 -1.80 -23.91 -2.82
N HIS A 209 -2.04 -25.21 -3.01
CA HIS A 209 -2.38 -26.10 -1.92
C HIS A 209 -1.23 -26.09 -0.90
N HIS A 210 -1.42 -25.37 0.20
CA HIS A 210 -0.37 -25.17 1.18
C HIS A 210 -0.10 -26.45 1.98
N SER A 211 1.07 -27.03 1.76
CA SER A 211 1.61 -28.16 2.53
C SER A 211 1.98 -27.75 3.97
N LYS A 212 1.86 -28.69 4.92
CA LYS A 212 2.17 -28.51 6.37
C LYS A 212 3.48 -27.73 6.61
N VAL A 213 3.48 -26.82 7.60
CA VAL A 213 4.72 -26.17 8.08
C VAL A 213 5.62 -27.21 8.75
N GLY A 214 6.72 -27.58 8.08
CA GLY A 214 7.76 -28.39 8.71
C GLY A 214 8.41 -27.66 9.89
N THR A 215 8.80 -28.39 10.94
CA THR A 215 9.51 -27.82 12.11
C THR A 215 10.79 -27.08 11.71
N SER A 216 11.47 -27.56 10.67
CA SER A 216 12.64 -26.89 10.09
C SER A 216 12.34 -25.47 9.62
N ALA A 217 11.19 -25.23 8.98
CA ALA A 217 10.79 -23.90 8.52
C ALA A 217 10.57 -22.92 9.69
N VAL A 218 9.96 -23.40 10.79
CA VAL A 218 9.77 -22.60 12.01
C VAL A 218 11.12 -22.26 12.67
N VAL A 219 12.03 -23.23 12.76
CA VAL A 219 13.38 -23.00 13.31
C VAL A 219 14.18 -22.02 12.44
N SER A 220 14.18 -22.22 11.12
CA SER A 220 14.85 -21.32 10.17
C SER A 220 14.33 -19.89 10.26
N TYR A 221 13.02 -19.72 10.48
CA TYR A 221 12.41 -18.42 10.73
C TYR A 221 13.01 -17.73 11.97
N TYR A 222 13.01 -18.39 13.13
CA TYR A 222 13.54 -17.77 14.35
C TYR A 222 15.04 -17.47 14.26
N ILE A 223 15.83 -18.34 13.61
CA ILE A 223 17.25 -18.05 13.32
C ILE A 223 17.38 -16.80 12.45
N SER A 224 16.57 -16.68 11.39
CA SER A 224 16.55 -15.51 10.50
C SER A 224 16.19 -14.23 11.25
N VAL A 225 15.19 -14.28 12.14
CA VAL A 225 14.80 -13.13 12.97
C VAL A 225 15.95 -12.71 13.89
N VAL A 226 16.56 -13.65 14.61
CA VAL A 226 17.70 -13.35 15.50
C VAL A 226 18.86 -12.74 14.71
N ASN A 227 19.21 -13.31 13.55
CA ASN A 227 20.25 -12.77 12.70
C ASN A 227 19.93 -11.34 12.22
N LYS A 228 18.71 -11.10 11.73
CA LYS A 228 18.27 -9.76 11.31
C LYS A 228 18.28 -8.76 12.47
N MET A 229 17.89 -9.17 13.68
CA MET A 229 17.98 -8.33 14.88
C MET A 229 19.42 -8.02 15.28
N LEU A 230 20.33 -8.99 15.21
CA LEU A 230 21.76 -8.79 15.47
C LEU A 230 22.37 -7.80 14.47
N VAL A 231 22.11 -7.97 13.18
CA VAL A 231 22.56 -7.04 12.13
C VAL A 231 22.03 -5.62 12.38
N ARG A 232 20.73 -5.47 12.71
CA ARG A 232 20.15 -4.16 13.06
C ARG A 232 20.76 -3.57 14.33
N GLY A 233 21.09 -4.41 15.32
CA GLY A 233 21.80 -4.02 16.55
C GLY A 233 23.19 -3.48 16.26
N PHE A 234 23.99 -4.23 15.48
CA PHE A 234 25.33 -3.80 15.04
C PHE A 234 25.27 -2.52 14.19
N ALA A 235 24.33 -2.40 13.27
CA ALA A 235 24.11 -1.18 12.50
C ALA A 235 23.75 0.01 13.42
N THR A 236 22.98 -0.21 14.48
CA THR A 236 22.66 0.84 15.47
C THR A 236 23.88 1.24 16.31
N LEU A 237 24.76 0.30 16.64
CA LEU A 237 26.03 0.59 17.32
C LEU A 237 26.99 1.36 16.42
N LYS A 238 27.19 0.93 15.17
CA LYS A 238 28.00 1.66 14.17
C LYS A 238 27.53 3.11 14.00
N ARG A 239 26.21 3.32 13.97
CA ARG A 239 25.58 4.66 13.94
C ARG A 239 25.98 5.54 15.12
N LYS A 240 25.98 4.97 16.33
CA LYS A 240 26.41 5.70 17.55
C LYS A 240 27.90 6.03 17.54
N SER A 241 28.72 5.24 16.83
CA SER A 241 30.16 5.45 16.70
C SER A 241 30.57 6.41 15.56
N GLY A 242 29.61 7.09 14.91
CA GLY A 242 29.91 8.06 13.84
C GLY A 242 30.25 7.44 12.48
N ILE A 243 30.21 6.10 12.35
CA ILE A 243 30.35 5.40 11.07
C ILE A 243 29.06 5.64 10.29
N ARG A 244 29.20 6.27 9.11
CA ARG A 244 28.10 6.76 8.27
C ARG A 244 27.17 5.60 7.87
N PRO A 245 25.97 5.47 8.44
CA PRO A 245 25.04 4.42 8.03
C PRO A 245 24.40 4.80 6.69
N ASP A 246 23.70 3.84 6.11
CA ASP A 246 23.01 3.91 4.84
C ASP A 246 22.37 5.28 4.57
N LYS A 247 22.55 5.80 3.35
CA LYS A 247 22.00 7.09 2.93
C LYS A 247 21.43 7.08 1.53
N PHE A 248 20.26 7.71 1.39
CA PHE A 248 19.78 8.09 0.08
C PHE A 248 20.63 9.23 -0.48
N THR A 249 21.12 9.03 -1.69
CA THR A 249 21.82 10.03 -2.49
C THR A 249 21.14 10.17 -3.84
N LEU A 250 21.28 11.35 -4.46
CA LEU A 250 20.77 11.58 -5.80
C LEU A 250 21.80 11.09 -6.82
N ARG A 251 21.31 10.62 -7.96
CA ARG A 251 22.13 10.15 -9.07
C ARG A 251 21.54 10.67 -10.37
N THR A 252 22.36 11.23 -11.24
CA THR A 252 21.91 11.79 -12.53
C THR A 252 22.63 11.12 -13.69
N GLY A 253 22.02 11.18 -14.88
CA GLY A 253 22.58 10.68 -16.11
C GLY A 253 21.75 11.12 -17.30
N THR A 254 22.01 10.53 -18.45
CA THR A 254 21.25 10.75 -19.68
C THR A 254 20.50 9.48 -20.11
N GLY A 255 19.37 9.66 -20.78
CA GLY A 255 18.48 8.60 -21.21
C GLY A 255 17.04 8.87 -20.78
N ASN A 256 16.16 7.94 -21.12
CA ASN A 256 14.74 8.02 -20.77
C ASN A 256 14.32 6.89 -19.82
N ALA A 257 13.09 6.99 -19.28
CA ALA A 257 12.53 6.01 -18.35
C ALA A 257 12.65 4.54 -18.83
N LEU A 258 12.57 4.29 -20.14
CA LEU A 258 12.62 2.94 -20.73
C LEU A 258 14.04 2.41 -20.97
N ASP A 259 15.05 3.26 -21.12
CA ASP A 259 16.39 2.82 -21.55
C ASP A 259 17.58 3.30 -20.70
N PHE A 260 17.37 4.20 -19.72
CA PHE A 260 18.48 4.76 -18.92
C PHE A 260 19.35 3.68 -18.26
N ASP A 261 20.67 3.83 -18.23
CA ASP A 261 21.53 2.88 -17.51
C ASP A 261 21.78 3.34 -16.05
N PRO A 262 21.22 2.67 -15.03
CA PRO A 262 21.48 3.04 -13.64
C PRO A 262 22.95 2.89 -13.24
N LYS A 263 23.76 2.08 -13.94
CA LYS A 263 25.19 1.91 -13.66
C LYS A 263 26.03 3.09 -14.16
N ALA A 264 25.60 3.74 -15.22
CA ALA A 264 26.28 4.88 -15.81
C ALA A 264 25.98 6.21 -15.09
N THR A 265 25.22 6.17 -14.00
CA THR A 265 24.83 7.36 -13.24
C THR A 265 25.99 7.96 -12.45
N ILE A 266 25.98 9.29 -12.35
CA ILE A 266 26.91 10.06 -11.53
C ILE A 266 26.21 10.42 -10.21
N GLU A 267 26.87 10.09 -9.09
CA GLU A 267 26.36 10.39 -7.75
C GLU A 267 26.52 11.89 -7.42
N ILE A 268 25.42 12.53 -7.02
CA ILE A 268 25.41 13.87 -6.45
C ILE A 268 25.43 13.71 -4.92
N ILE A 269 26.57 14.03 -4.32
CA ILE A 269 26.82 13.73 -2.91
C ILE A 269 26.19 14.81 -2.01
N PRO A 270 25.32 14.45 -1.06
CA PRO A 270 24.80 15.40 -0.09
C PRO A 270 25.90 15.91 0.85
N ASP A 271 25.82 17.20 1.21
CA ASP A 271 26.67 17.76 2.26
C ASP A 271 26.39 17.10 3.62
N GLY A 272 27.47 16.73 4.32
CA GLY A 272 27.42 16.19 5.67
C GLY A 272 26.81 14.78 5.76
N ASN A 273 25.82 14.62 6.64
CA ASN A 273 25.20 13.32 6.98
C ASN A 273 23.69 13.28 6.71
N ASN A 274 23.21 14.14 5.81
CA ASN A 274 21.80 14.25 5.43
C ASN A 274 21.42 13.21 4.35
N PHE A 275 20.13 13.02 4.13
CA PHE A 275 19.62 12.27 2.98
C PHE A 275 19.01 13.21 1.96
N TRP A 276 19.27 12.91 0.69
CA TRP A 276 18.56 13.49 -0.43
C TRP A 276 17.79 12.37 -1.14
N ALA A 277 16.48 12.53 -1.25
CA ALA A 277 15.57 11.58 -1.88
C ALA A 277 14.49 12.33 -2.67
N ASP A 278 13.68 11.59 -3.42
CA ASP A 278 12.56 12.12 -4.20
C ASP A 278 12.88 13.34 -5.09
N PRO A 279 13.88 13.26 -5.99
CA PRO A 279 14.25 14.38 -6.84
C PRO A 279 13.24 14.62 -7.98
N PHE A 280 12.77 15.86 -8.12
CA PHE A 280 12.01 16.36 -9.27
C PHE A 280 12.77 17.46 -10.00
N LEU A 281 12.92 17.30 -11.31
CA LEU A 281 13.52 18.27 -12.21
C LEU A 281 12.48 19.31 -12.65
N TRP A 282 12.97 20.54 -12.86
CA TRP A 282 12.20 21.65 -13.41
C TRP A 282 13.09 22.55 -14.28
N GLU A 283 12.64 22.93 -15.46
CA GLU A 283 13.35 23.90 -16.31
C GLU A 283 12.78 25.30 -16.14
N ARG A 284 13.65 26.30 -15.99
CA ARG A 284 13.26 27.71 -16.10
C ARG A 284 14.44 28.56 -16.56
N ASP A 285 14.21 29.45 -17.51
CA ASP A 285 15.20 30.39 -18.05
C ASP A 285 16.51 29.70 -18.49
N GLY A 286 16.40 28.53 -19.13
CA GLY A 286 17.54 27.73 -19.62
C GLY A 286 18.36 27.05 -18.53
N LYS A 287 17.86 26.97 -17.29
CA LYS A 287 18.50 26.28 -16.17
C LYS A 287 17.64 25.13 -15.69
N THR A 288 18.30 24.03 -15.31
CA THR A 288 17.66 22.88 -14.68
C THR A 288 17.76 22.98 -13.17
N TYR A 289 16.61 23.05 -12.50
CA TYR A 289 16.46 23.00 -11.06
C TYR A 289 16.11 21.57 -10.64
N CYS A 290 16.54 21.18 -9.44
CA CYS A 290 16.16 19.94 -8.79
C CYS A 290 15.57 20.26 -7.42
N PHE A 291 14.30 19.92 -7.23
CA PHE A 291 13.63 19.94 -5.93
C PHE A 291 13.69 18.54 -5.32
N TYR A 292 14.01 18.41 -4.05
CA TYR A 292 14.23 17.10 -3.43
C TYR A 292 13.92 17.14 -1.93
N GLU A 293 13.64 15.97 -1.35
CA GLU A 293 13.58 15.80 0.10
C GLU A 293 14.98 15.96 0.69
N HIS A 294 15.17 16.93 1.58
CA HIS A 294 16.30 17.00 2.50
C HIS A 294 15.88 16.48 3.87
N TYR A 295 16.34 15.28 4.22
CA TYR A 295 16.16 14.73 5.56
C TYR A 295 17.34 15.06 6.47
N SER A 296 17.06 15.83 7.51
CA SER A 296 18.01 16.09 8.58
C SER A 296 17.94 14.97 9.62
N ARG A 297 19.05 14.25 9.82
CA ARG A 297 19.14 13.25 10.90
C ARG A 297 19.07 13.86 12.31
N ALA A 298 19.45 15.12 12.45
CA ALA A 298 19.44 15.82 13.73
C ALA A 298 18.00 16.08 14.20
N THR A 299 17.15 16.56 13.29
CA THR A 299 15.73 16.84 13.59
C THR A 299 14.82 15.64 13.34
N LYS A 300 15.27 14.67 12.53
CA LYS A 300 14.48 13.54 12.00
C LYS A 300 13.27 13.98 11.15
N LEU A 301 13.43 15.11 10.45
CA LEU A 301 12.40 15.67 9.56
C LEU A 301 12.97 15.91 8.17
N GLY A 302 12.17 15.55 7.16
CA GLY A 302 12.34 15.93 5.76
C GLY A 302 11.72 17.30 5.52
N HIS A 303 12.37 18.11 4.69
CA HIS A 303 11.82 19.33 4.13
C HIS A 303 12.28 19.47 2.68
N ILE A 304 11.64 20.31 1.89
CA ILE A 304 11.95 20.42 0.47
C ILE A 304 13.05 21.45 0.26
N GLN A 305 14.17 21.02 -0.32
CA GLN A 305 15.23 21.91 -0.79
C GLN A 305 15.24 21.97 -2.32
N VAL A 306 15.86 23.02 -2.85
CA VAL A 306 16.08 23.18 -4.28
C VAL A 306 17.52 23.56 -4.58
N GLY A 307 18.08 22.94 -5.63
CA GLY A 307 19.38 23.28 -6.19
C GLY A 307 19.30 23.49 -7.70
N VAL A 308 20.35 24.08 -8.28
CA VAL A 308 20.55 24.17 -9.73
C VAL A 308 21.57 23.13 -10.13
N LEU A 309 21.27 22.37 -11.18
CA LEU A 309 22.23 21.45 -11.78
C LEU A 309 23.20 22.23 -12.68
N GLU A 310 24.49 22.13 -12.39
CA GLU A 310 25.59 22.74 -13.15
C GLU A 310 26.49 21.61 -13.63
N GLY A 311 26.24 21.13 -14.86
CA GLY A 311 26.79 19.85 -15.32
C GLY A 311 26.24 18.71 -14.45
N ASP A 312 27.10 17.84 -13.95
CA ASP A 312 26.73 16.68 -13.11
C ASP A 312 26.80 16.98 -11.60
N GLN A 313 26.88 18.25 -11.22
CA GLN A 313 26.89 18.71 -9.84
C GLN A 313 25.65 19.54 -9.54
N MET A 314 25.29 19.63 -8.26
CA MET A 314 24.16 20.45 -7.81
C MET A 314 24.65 21.56 -6.88
N ARG A 315 24.34 22.81 -7.22
CA ARG A 315 24.51 23.96 -6.34
C ARG A 315 23.21 24.25 -5.60
N VAL A 316 23.18 23.97 -4.31
CA VAL A 316 22.02 24.18 -3.44
C VAL A 316 21.69 25.68 -3.34
N LEU A 317 20.42 26.04 -3.52
CA LEU A 317 19.93 27.42 -3.39
C LEU A 317 19.30 27.69 -2.02
N GLY A 318 18.64 26.70 -1.42
CA GLY A 318 18.03 26.82 -0.10
C GLY A 318 16.79 25.95 0.08
N ASP A 319 16.05 26.24 1.15
CA ASP A 319 14.81 25.57 1.50
C ASP A 319 13.68 26.14 0.63
N ALA A 320 13.08 25.29 -0.22
CA ALA A 320 11.92 25.67 -1.03
C ALA A 320 10.65 25.65 -0.18
N LEU A 321 10.45 24.59 0.62
CA LEU A 321 9.31 24.49 1.52
C LEU A 321 9.75 23.81 2.82
N LYS A 322 9.44 24.45 3.94
CA LYS A 322 9.80 23.97 5.28
C LYS A 322 8.68 24.26 6.26
N THR A 323 8.22 23.21 6.92
CA THR A 323 7.17 23.27 7.95
C THR A 323 7.65 22.56 9.22
N ASP A 324 6.78 22.44 10.21
CA ASP A 324 6.99 21.68 11.44
C ASP A 324 6.70 20.18 11.29
N ILE A 325 6.22 19.76 10.12
CA ILE A 325 6.00 18.37 9.76
C ILE A 325 7.06 17.85 8.78
N HIS A 326 7.10 16.53 8.60
CA HIS A 326 7.92 15.90 7.58
C HIS A 326 7.30 16.13 6.19
N LEU A 327 8.11 16.60 5.24
CA LEU A 327 7.76 16.76 3.83
C LEU A 327 8.74 15.95 2.96
N SER A 328 8.22 15.27 1.94
CA SER A 328 8.99 14.58 0.90
C SER A 328 8.27 14.69 -0.45
N PHE A 329 8.72 13.97 -1.48
CA PHE A 329 8.04 13.87 -2.79
C PHE A 329 7.52 15.20 -3.37
N PRO A 330 8.38 16.20 -3.66
CA PRO A 330 7.97 17.54 -4.12
C PRO A 330 7.51 17.55 -5.59
N PHE A 331 6.37 16.92 -5.89
CA PHE A 331 5.82 16.86 -7.23
C PHE A 331 5.47 18.26 -7.76
N LEU A 332 6.02 18.64 -8.91
CA LEU A 332 5.84 19.95 -9.54
C LEU A 332 5.00 19.86 -10.82
N PHE A 333 4.11 20.83 -11.00
CA PHE A 333 3.30 21.00 -12.21
C PHE A 333 2.94 22.48 -12.43
N GLU A 334 2.65 22.85 -13.67
CA GLU A 334 2.25 24.21 -14.04
C GLU A 334 0.81 24.21 -14.59
N GLU A 335 0.04 25.24 -14.25
CA GLU A 335 -1.25 25.53 -14.87
C GLU A 335 -1.42 27.04 -15.02
N ASP A 336 -1.90 27.49 -16.18
CA ASP A 336 -2.12 28.91 -16.49
C ASP A 336 -0.91 29.83 -16.22
N GLY A 337 0.31 29.29 -16.39
CA GLY A 337 1.57 30.00 -16.15
C GLY A 337 1.99 30.11 -14.68
N GLU A 338 1.23 29.51 -13.76
CA GLU A 338 1.52 29.43 -12.33
C GLU A 338 2.14 28.08 -11.98
N LEU A 339 3.23 28.10 -11.21
CA LEU A 339 3.91 26.89 -10.76
C LEU A 339 3.35 26.43 -9.41
N TYR A 340 3.03 25.14 -9.33
CA TYR A 340 2.53 24.48 -8.14
C TYR A 340 3.44 23.33 -7.69
N MET A 341 3.43 23.06 -6.38
CA MET A 341 4.10 21.92 -5.74
C MET A 341 3.08 21.16 -4.90
N MET A 342 3.08 19.83 -5.02
CA MET A 342 2.25 18.92 -4.21
C MET A 342 3.19 17.95 -3.47
N PRO A 343 3.77 18.37 -2.33
CA PRO A 343 4.63 17.50 -1.54
C PRO A 343 3.82 16.37 -0.87
N GLU A 344 4.49 15.29 -0.47
CA GLU A 344 3.91 14.35 0.48
C GLU A 344 3.73 15.04 1.84
N THR A 345 2.48 15.10 2.30
CA THR A 345 2.06 15.68 3.58
C THR A 345 1.32 14.66 4.44
N CYS A 346 1.71 13.37 4.36
CA CYS A 346 1.02 12.28 5.06
C CYS A 346 0.85 12.53 6.56
N ALA A 347 1.80 13.23 7.20
CA ALA A 347 1.73 13.61 8.60
C ALA A 347 0.55 14.56 8.94
N ASN A 348 0.12 15.40 7.99
CA ASN A 348 -1.06 16.27 8.12
C ASN A 348 -2.38 15.56 7.79
N LYS A 349 -2.34 14.30 7.35
CA LYS A 349 -3.52 13.51 6.97
C LYS A 349 -4.41 14.20 5.92
N ARG A 350 -3.79 14.84 4.93
CA ARG A 350 -4.44 15.45 3.77
C ARG A 350 -3.42 15.65 2.66
N ILE A 351 -3.91 15.90 1.45
CA ILE A 351 -3.11 16.40 0.33
C ILE A 351 -3.10 17.92 0.38
N GLU A 352 -1.94 18.52 0.09
CA GLU A 352 -1.76 19.97 0.01
C GLU A 352 -1.14 20.34 -1.34
N ILE A 353 -1.68 21.38 -1.98
CA ILE A 353 -1.06 22.03 -3.14
C ILE A 353 -0.57 23.41 -2.70
N TRP A 354 0.68 23.71 -3.04
CA TRP A 354 1.38 24.95 -2.74
C TRP A 354 1.66 25.70 -4.03
N ARG A 355 1.35 27.00 -4.07
CA ARG A 355 1.63 27.87 -5.23
C ARG A 355 2.95 28.60 -5.04
N CYS A 356 3.78 28.65 -6.07
CA CYS A 356 5.03 29.39 -6.08
C CYS A 356 4.75 30.89 -6.23
N THR A 357 5.09 31.71 -5.23
CA THR A 357 4.92 33.17 -5.28
C THR A 357 6.20 33.89 -5.67
N VAL A 358 7.37 33.31 -5.36
CA VAL A 358 8.68 33.78 -5.84
C VAL A 358 9.56 32.57 -6.11
N PHE A 359 9.81 32.30 -7.38
CA PHE A 359 10.60 31.14 -7.78
C PHE A 359 12.08 31.26 -7.38
N PRO A 360 12.73 30.19 -6.90
CA PRO A 360 12.19 28.87 -6.54
C PRO A 360 11.87 28.70 -5.04
N LEU A 361 11.97 29.76 -4.22
CA LEU A 361 12.10 29.66 -2.75
C LEU A 361 10.88 30.12 -1.95
N LYS A 362 9.86 30.76 -2.55
CA LYS A 362 8.67 31.19 -1.81
C LYS A 362 7.43 30.52 -2.35
N TRP A 363 6.71 29.89 -1.44
CA TRP A 363 5.52 29.10 -1.70
C TRP A 363 4.46 29.43 -0.65
N GLU A 364 3.19 29.35 -1.04
CA GLU A 364 2.06 29.50 -0.14
C GLU A 364 1.05 28.38 -0.34
N LEU A 365 0.37 27.95 0.72
CA LEU A 365 -0.66 26.93 0.64
C LEU A 365 -1.81 27.45 -0.24
N HIS A 366 -2.13 26.73 -1.31
CA HIS A 366 -3.16 27.09 -2.28
C HIS A 366 -4.47 26.34 -2.01
N SER A 367 -4.41 25.02 -1.83
CA SER A 367 -5.60 24.18 -1.62
C SER A 367 -5.27 22.90 -0.84
N THR A 368 -6.31 22.24 -0.33
CA THR A 368 -6.22 20.93 0.35
C THR A 368 -7.33 19.99 -0.09
N ALA A 369 -7.09 18.68 0.05
CA ALA A 369 -8.10 17.65 -0.17
C ALA A 369 -7.83 16.37 0.63
N LEU A 370 -8.84 15.48 0.65
CA LEU A 370 -8.77 14.16 1.31
C LEU A 370 -8.44 14.27 2.80
N GLU A 371 -9.06 15.24 3.49
CA GLU A 371 -8.90 15.44 4.92
C GLU A 371 -9.15 14.15 5.71
N GLY A 372 -8.29 13.88 6.69
CA GLY A 372 -8.30 12.67 7.51
C GLY A 372 -7.59 11.46 6.90
N HIS A 373 -7.09 11.53 5.66
CA HIS A 373 -6.45 10.40 4.98
C HIS A 373 -4.92 10.50 5.02
N CYS A 374 -4.26 9.39 5.36
CA CYS A 374 -2.82 9.22 5.19
C CYS A 374 -2.50 9.04 3.69
N ALA A 375 -2.24 10.14 2.98
CA ALA A 375 -1.91 10.16 1.55
C ALA A 375 -0.43 10.45 1.32
N ALA A 376 0.16 9.73 0.38
CA ALA A 376 1.59 9.75 0.07
C ALA A 376 1.84 9.72 -1.45
N ASP A 377 3.04 10.17 -1.84
CA ASP A 377 3.54 10.21 -3.23
C ASP A 377 2.47 10.61 -4.25
N SER A 378 1.80 11.74 -4.02
CA SER A 378 0.68 12.17 -4.86
C SER A 378 1.17 12.81 -6.15
N MET A 379 0.48 12.53 -7.26
CA MET A 379 0.81 13.05 -8.59
C MET A 379 -0.44 13.43 -9.36
N ILE A 380 -0.31 14.44 -10.20
CA ILE A 380 -1.38 14.89 -11.08
C ILE A 380 -1.02 14.62 -12.53
N LEU A 381 -1.99 14.14 -13.31
CA LEU A 381 -1.90 13.92 -14.74
C LEU A 381 -3.06 14.63 -15.43
N ARG A 382 -2.76 15.44 -16.45
CA ARG A 382 -3.77 15.99 -17.36
C ARG A 382 -3.85 15.10 -18.59
N ARG A 383 -5.02 14.52 -18.86
CA ARG A 383 -5.25 13.64 -20.01
C ARG A 383 -6.69 13.74 -20.49
N ASP A 384 -6.88 13.82 -21.81
CA ASP A 384 -8.20 13.90 -22.46
C ASP A 384 -9.10 15.00 -21.88
N GLY A 385 -8.51 16.17 -21.58
CA GLY A 385 -9.22 17.32 -21.01
C GLY A 385 -9.61 17.18 -19.54
N LYS A 386 -9.19 16.10 -18.87
CA LYS A 386 -9.45 15.83 -17.45
C LYS A 386 -8.19 15.88 -16.61
N TRP A 387 -8.36 16.12 -15.33
CA TRP A 387 -7.31 16.03 -14.33
C TRP A 387 -7.50 14.77 -13.49
N TRP A 388 -6.41 14.01 -13.37
CA TRP A 388 -6.37 12.77 -12.61
C TRP A 388 -5.35 12.91 -11.48
N LEU A 389 -5.81 12.66 -10.26
CA LEU A 389 -4.96 12.57 -9.07
C LEU A 389 -4.68 11.11 -8.78
N PHE A 390 -3.41 10.74 -8.78
CA PHE A 390 -2.90 9.44 -8.35
C PHE A 390 -2.26 9.62 -6.99
N THR A 391 -2.66 8.81 -6.00
CA THR A 391 -2.14 8.95 -4.64
C THR A 391 -2.13 7.61 -3.91
N ASN A 392 -1.17 7.43 -3.03
CA ASN A 392 -1.06 6.23 -2.21
C ASN A 392 -1.67 6.47 -0.83
N ILE A 393 -2.85 5.91 -0.61
CA ILE A 393 -3.59 6.07 0.64
C ILE A 393 -3.44 4.82 1.49
N GLY A 394 -2.90 4.98 2.69
CA GLY A 394 -2.85 3.95 3.71
C GLY A 394 -4.20 3.83 4.39
N SER A 395 -5.09 3.03 3.80
CA SER A 395 -6.46 2.86 4.29
C SER A 395 -6.54 2.01 5.56
N ASP A 396 -5.47 1.38 6.01
CA ASP A 396 -5.45 0.59 7.25
C ASP A 396 -4.96 1.39 8.47
N VAL A 397 -5.06 0.78 9.66
CA VAL A 397 -4.68 1.41 10.93
C VAL A 397 -3.19 1.72 11.08
N TYR A 398 -2.33 1.17 10.22
CA TYR A 398 -0.90 1.44 10.19
C TYR A 398 -0.50 2.48 9.14
N CYS A 399 -1.46 3.03 8.38
CA CYS A 399 -1.21 3.91 7.25
C CYS A 399 -0.15 3.32 6.29
N ASP A 400 -0.30 2.06 5.88
CA ASP A 400 0.61 1.45 4.90
C ASP A 400 0.33 2.00 3.49
N ASN A 401 1.09 3.03 3.14
CA ASN A 401 1.05 3.73 1.85
C ASN A 401 1.86 3.01 0.75
N CYS A 402 2.31 1.77 0.96
CA CYS A 402 3.11 1.05 -0.04
C CYS A 402 2.26 0.19 -0.98
N SER A 403 1.09 -0.25 -0.52
CA SER A 403 0.34 -1.35 -1.14
C SER A 403 -0.92 -0.91 -1.89
N GLU A 404 -1.35 0.35 -1.77
CA GLU A 404 -2.61 0.82 -2.35
C GLU A 404 -2.39 2.04 -3.26
N LEU A 405 -2.87 1.96 -4.50
CA LEU A 405 -2.96 3.11 -5.41
C LEU A 405 -4.43 3.52 -5.55
N HIS A 406 -4.71 4.79 -5.31
CA HIS A 406 -6.02 5.39 -5.51
C HIS A 406 -5.97 6.43 -6.61
N ILE A 407 -7.05 6.51 -7.38
CA ILE A 407 -7.22 7.47 -8.46
C ILE A 407 -8.47 8.31 -8.21
N PHE A 408 -8.39 9.60 -8.49
CA PHE A 408 -9.52 10.52 -8.43
C PHE A 408 -9.54 11.39 -9.69
N GLU A 409 -10.74 11.67 -10.20
CA GLU A 409 -10.93 12.80 -11.13
C GLU A 409 -11.04 14.07 -10.29
N ILE A 410 -10.21 15.07 -10.59
CA ILE A 410 -10.18 16.36 -9.89
C ILE A 410 -10.50 17.51 -10.85
N ASP A 411 -10.73 18.71 -10.31
CA ASP A 411 -11.00 19.92 -11.08
C ASP A 411 -9.81 20.88 -11.23
N GLY A 412 -8.59 20.36 -11.05
CA GLY A 412 -7.34 21.09 -11.18
C GLY A 412 -6.70 21.44 -9.83
N PRO A 413 -5.81 22.45 -9.77
CA PRO A 413 -5.05 22.77 -8.55
C PRO A 413 -5.92 23.26 -7.38
N ASP A 414 -7.17 23.66 -7.63
CA ASP A 414 -8.09 24.10 -6.58
C ASP A 414 -8.64 22.96 -5.71
N LEU A 415 -8.63 21.71 -6.22
CA LEU A 415 -9.13 20.51 -5.54
C LEU A 415 -10.55 20.65 -4.95
N LYS A 416 -11.42 21.46 -5.55
CA LYS A 416 -12.80 21.66 -5.06
C LYS A 416 -13.68 20.45 -5.31
N LYS A 417 -13.38 19.66 -6.34
CA LYS A 417 -14.04 18.38 -6.64
C LYS A 417 -13.00 17.28 -6.66
N VAL A 418 -13.24 16.24 -5.87
CA VAL A 418 -12.39 15.05 -5.81
C VAL A 418 -13.30 13.84 -5.92
N LYS A 419 -13.47 13.34 -7.15
CA LYS A 419 -14.37 12.23 -7.45
C LYS A 419 -13.57 10.93 -7.47
N PRO A 420 -13.83 9.97 -6.57
CA PRO A 420 -13.08 8.72 -6.53
C PRO A 420 -13.36 7.86 -7.76
N HIS A 421 -12.32 7.17 -8.22
CA HIS A 421 -12.47 6.05 -9.14
C HIS A 421 -13.31 4.94 -8.49
N ALA A 422 -14.25 4.35 -9.25
CA ALA A 422 -15.21 3.37 -8.73
C ALA A 422 -14.53 2.13 -8.14
N ALA A 423 -13.41 1.70 -8.74
CA ALA A 423 -12.63 0.55 -8.31
C ALA A 423 -11.52 0.84 -7.29
N ASN A 424 -11.51 2.01 -6.62
CA ASN A 424 -10.48 2.35 -5.63
C ASN A 424 -10.44 1.37 -4.43
N PRO A 425 -9.25 0.99 -3.94
CA PRO A 425 -7.93 1.17 -4.56
C PRO A 425 -7.79 0.37 -5.87
N VAL A 426 -7.36 1.04 -6.94
CA VAL A 426 -7.23 0.45 -8.28
C VAL A 426 -6.08 -0.57 -8.37
N VAL A 427 -5.05 -0.43 -7.53
CA VAL A 427 -3.96 -1.41 -7.38
C VAL A 427 -3.83 -1.73 -5.89
N MET A 428 -3.71 -3.03 -5.57
CA MET A 428 -3.44 -3.53 -4.22
C MET A 428 -2.20 -4.44 -4.20
N ASP A 429 -1.05 -3.92 -4.58
CA ASP A 429 0.19 -4.69 -4.68
C ASP A 429 1.39 -3.83 -4.32
N SER A 430 2.08 -4.17 -3.22
CA SER A 430 3.25 -3.42 -2.77
C SER A 430 4.41 -3.40 -3.78
N ARG A 431 4.40 -4.26 -4.79
CA ARG A 431 5.43 -4.28 -5.85
C ARG A 431 5.24 -3.19 -6.89
N THR A 432 4.05 -2.57 -6.99
CA THR A 432 3.69 -1.68 -8.11
C THR A 432 2.77 -0.51 -7.72
N ALA A 433 2.12 -0.54 -6.56
CA ALA A 433 1.13 0.47 -6.18
C ALA A 433 1.75 1.85 -5.92
N ARG A 434 2.84 1.92 -5.15
CA ARG A 434 3.42 3.21 -4.73
C ARG A 434 4.03 3.97 -5.89
N ASN A 435 3.73 5.26 -6.02
CA ASN A 435 4.28 6.12 -7.06
C ASN A 435 5.77 6.37 -6.83
N ALA A 436 6.51 6.65 -7.90
CA ALA A 436 7.97 6.79 -7.84
C ALA A 436 8.52 7.95 -8.69
N GLY A 437 7.73 9.01 -8.86
CA GLY A 437 8.08 10.19 -9.66
C GLY A 437 7.18 10.37 -10.88
N ARG A 438 7.41 11.45 -11.64
CA ARG A 438 6.47 12.01 -12.62
C ARG A 438 6.10 11.01 -13.72
N PHE A 439 4.90 11.15 -14.29
CA PHE A 439 4.55 10.48 -15.54
C PHE A 439 5.44 10.94 -16.70
N HIS A 440 5.77 10.01 -17.61
CA HIS A 440 6.54 10.31 -18.82
C HIS A 440 5.77 9.84 -20.06
N GLU A 441 5.79 10.65 -21.12
CA GLU A 441 5.30 10.22 -22.44
C GLU A 441 6.49 9.86 -23.33
N ILE A 442 6.57 8.59 -23.75
CA ILE A 442 7.62 8.07 -24.61
C ILE A 442 6.96 7.25 -25.72
N ASP A 443 7.26 7.59 -26.98
CA ASP A 443 6.69 6.93 -28.17
C ASP A 443 5.15 6.80 -28.15
N GLY A 444 4.46 7.82 -27.63
CA GLY A 444 3.00 7.86 -27.50
C GLY A 444 2.44 6.99 -26.37
N GLN A 445 3.30 6.37 -25.55
CA GLN A 445 2.90 5.61 -24.36
C GLN A 445 3.07 6.47 -23.10
N LEU A 446 2.07 6.42 -22.23
CA LEU A 446 2.14 7.05 -20.91
C LEU A 446 2.75 6.06 -19.91
N ILE A 447 3.85 6.47 -19.30
CA ILE A 447 4.63 5.65 -18.38
C ILE A 447 4.54 6.25 -16.98
N ARG A 448 4.16 5.42 -16.01
CA ARG A 448 4.15 5.72 -14.59
C ARG A 448 5.33 5.01 -13.92
N PRO A 449 6.31 5.74 -13.36
CA PRO A 449 7.25 5.19 -12.41
C PRO A 449 6.50 4.70 -11.15
N SER A 450 6.79 3.48 -10.71
CA SER A 450 6.30 2.97 -9.43
C SER A 450 7.39 2.26 -8.63
N GLN A 451 7.23 2.21 -7.32
CA GLN A 451 8.16 1.54 -6.43
C GLN A 451 7.86 0.04 -6.36
N ASP A 452 8.91 -0.76 -6.29
CA ASP A 452 8.87 -2.13 -5.81
C ASP A 452 9.13 -2.12 -4.29
N ASN A 453 8.08 -2.22 -3.47
CA ASN A 453 8.17 -2.39 -2.01
C ASN A 453 8.02 -3.87 -1.63
N SER A 454 9.01 -4.67 -2.02
CA SER A 454 9.10 -6.10 -1.71
C SER A 454 10.34 -6.44 -0.87
N HIS A 455 10.51 -7.73 -0.56
CA HIS A 455 11.65 -8.29 0.19
C HIS A 455 11.80 -7.75 1.63
N GLY A 456 10.76 -7.12 2.18
CA GLY A 456 10.83 -6.47 3.48
C GLY A 456 11.64 -5.17 3.48
N GLN A 457 11.88 -4.59 2.30
CA GLN A 457 12.65 -3.38 2.09
C GLN A 457 11.74 -2.30 1.49
N TYR A 458 11.76 -1.09 2.07
CA TYR A 458 11.09 0.06 1.48
C TYR A 458 11.90 0.53 0.26
N GLY A 459 11.20 0.79 -0.84
CA GLY A 459 11.80 1.28 -2.07
C GLY A 459 12.85 0.33 -2.65
N PHE A 460 12.63 -0.99 -2.54
CA PHE A 460 13.61 -2.00 -2.98
C PHE A 460 14.06 -1.75 -4.41
N GLY A 461 13.14 -1.43 -5.32
CA GLY A 461 13.46 -1.09 -6.69
C GLY A 461 12.44 -0.16 -7.33
N LEU A 462 12.64 0.11 -8.61
CA LEU A 462 11.76 0.90 -9.46
C LEU A 462 11.14 0.03 -10.54
N ASN A 463 9.93 0.38 -10.95
CA ASN A 463 9.26 -0.17 -12.11
C ASN A 463 8.82 0.96 -13.03
N MET A 464 8.78 0.67 -14.33
CA MET A 464 8.12 1.50 -15.33
C MET A 464 6.87 0.77 -15.79
N MET A 465 5.72 1.41 -15.59
CA MET A 465 4.40 0.88 -15.87
C MET A 465 3.78 1.65 -17.03
N VAL A 466 3.43 0.99 -18.13
CA VAL A 466 2.64 1.62 -19.19
C VAL A 466 1.18 1.66 -18.75
N VAL A 467 0.58 2.84 -18.71
CA VAL A 467 -0.86 3.02 -18.47
C VAL A 467 -1.60 2.70 -19.76
N GLU A 468 -2.40 1.64 -19.73
CA GLU A 468 -3.13 1.13 -20.90
C GLU A 468 -4.59 1.60 -20.94
N ASP A 469 -5.17 1.89 -19.77
CA ASP A 469 -6.55 2.34 -19.63
C ASP A 469 -6.69 3.24 -18.39
N LEU A 470 -7.44 4.34 -18.54
CA LEU A 470 -7.70 5.32 -17.48
C LEU A 470 -9.06 5.98 -17.72
N SER A 471 -10.03 5.64 -16.87
CA SER A 471 -11.35 6.24 -16.78
C SER A 471 -11.80 6.29 -15.31
N LEU A 472 -13.06 6.62 -15.02
CA LEU A 472 -13.57 6.55 -13.65
C LEU A 472 -13.97 5.12 -13.25
N GLU A 473 -14.14 4.24 -14.23
CA GLU A 473 -14.65 2.89 -14.09
C GLU A 473 -13.55 1.83 -14.28
N SER A 474 -12.49 2.17 -15.02
CA SER A 474 -11.40 1.25 -15.38
C SER A 474 -10.03 1.92 -15.29
N TYR A 475 -9.08 1.19 -14.68
CA TYR A 475 -7.66 1.49 -14.70
C TYR A 475 -6.88 0.21 -14.97
N ARG A 476 -5.96 0.24 -15.93
CA ARG A 476 -5.05 -0.87 -16.21
C ARG A 476 -3.66 -0.34 -16.55
N GLU A 477 -2.66 -1.00 -16.01
CA GLU A 477 -1.26 -0.76 -16.32
C GLU A 477 -0.51 -2.07 -16.51
N ARG A 478 0.60 -2.01 -17.24
CA ARG A 478 1.46 -3.16 -17.50
C ARG A 478 2.90 -2.82 -17.22
N LEU A 479 3.58 -3.68 -16.46
CA LEU A 479 5.02 -3.58 -16.23
C LEU A 479 5.78 -3.76 -17.55
N VAL A 480 6.63 -2.79 -17.89
CA VAL A 480 7.53 -2.88 -19.05
C VAL A 480 9.00 -2.96 -18.66
N ARG A 481 9.37 -2.47 -17.48
CA ARG A 481 10.76 -2.47 -17.01
C ARG A 481 10.85 -2.49 -15.50
N ARG A 482 11.80 -3.25 -14.96
CA ARG A 482 12.17 -3.24 -13.53
C ARG A 482 13.65 -2.89 -13.36
N ILE A 483 13.92 -1.99 -12.43
CA ILE A 483 15.27 -1.59 -12.02
C ILE A 483 15.49 -2.12 -10.61
N ASN A 484 16.35 -3.13 -10.51
CA ASN A 484 16.76 -3.72 -9.24
C ASN A 484 18.00 -2.99 -8.71
N PRO A 485 18.16 -2.83 -7.40
CA PRO A 485 19.26 -2.05 -6.80
C PRO A 485 20.63 -2.71 -7.01
N LYS A 486 20.68 -3.95 -7.48
CA LYS A 486 21.89 -4.75 -7.76
C LYS A 486 22.72 -4.26 -8.95
N PHE A 487 22.46 -3.06 -9.47
CA PHE A 487 23.31 -2.45 -10.49
C PHE A 487 24.66 -1.99 -9.92
N ASP A 488 24.72 -1.73 -8.60
CA ASP A 488 25.94 -1.42 -7.84
C ASP A 488 25.89 -2.16 -6.49
N PRO A 489 26.96 -2.87 -6.07
CA PRO A 489 26.97 -3.63 -4.81
C PRO A 489 26.82 -2.78 -3.55
N THR A 490 27.04 -1.47 -3.65
CA THR A 490 26.83 -0.50 -2.56
C THR A 490 25.41 0.03 -2.50
N ILE A 491 24.52 -0.35 -3.42
CA ILE A 491 23.13 0.13 -3.45
C ILE A 491 22.17 -0.98 -2.99
N ALA A 492 21.36 -0.66 -1.99
CA ALA A 492 20.36 -1.59 -1.43
C ALA A 492 18.92 -1.31 -1.87
N ALA A 493 18.63 -0.11 -2.36
CA ALA A 493 17.31 0.34 -2.78
C ALA A 493 17.43 1.54 -3.76
N CYS A 494 16.40 1.77 -4.57
CA CYS A 494 16.20 2.95 -5.41
C CYS A 494 14.69 3.08 -5.61
N HIS A 495 14.10 4.25 -5.35
CA HIS A 495 12.65 4.38 -5.27
C HIS A 495 12.06 5.60 -5.93
N HIS A 496 12.88 6.49 -6.46
CA HIS A 496 12.40 7.63 -7.22
C HIS A 496 13.11 7.76 -8.57
N PHE A 497 12.37 8.18 -9.59
CA PHE A 497 12.86 8.53 -10.91
C PHE A 497 12.09 9.73 -11.45
N ASP A 498 12.81 10.72 -11.95
CA ASP A 498 12.24 11.80 -12.75
C ASP A 498 13.13 12.11 -13.95
N GLN A 499 12.54 12.70 -14.99
CA GLN A 499 13.18 12.98 -16.26
C GLN A 499 12.72 14.31 -16.82
N LEU A 500 13.67 15.05 -17.37
CA LEU A 500 13.46 16.31 -18.07
C LEU A 500 14.32 16.30 -19.33
N GLY A 501 13.68 16.22 -20.50
CA GLY A 501 14.38 16.06 -21.78
C GLY A 501 15.16 14.74 -21.81
N ASP A 502 16.45 14.81 -22.17
CA ASP A 502 17.37 13.68 -22.20
C ASP A 502 18.09 13.42 -20.87
N ARG A 503 17.86 14.26 -19.85
CA ARG A 503 18.45 14.12 -18.52
C ARG A 503 17.44 13.48 -17.56
N PHE A 504 17.93 12.53 -16.77
CA PHE A 504 17.18 11.96 -15.66
C PHE A 504 17.87 12.18 -14.33
N ILE A 505 17.10 12.03 -13.27
CA ILE A 505 17.57 11.98 -11.90
C ILE A 505 16.82 10.88 -11.15
N MET A 506 17.51 10.20 -10.26
CA MET A 506 16.96 9.16 -9.41
C MET A 506 17.59 9.22 -8.03
N ASP A 507 17.01 8.55 -7.06
CA ASP A 507 17.66 8.29 -5.78
C ASP A 507 18.14 6.84 -5.65
N ALA A 508 19.08 6.65 -4.72
CA ALA A 508 19.55 5.32 -4.36
C ALA A 508 19.99 5.27 -2.90
N LEU A 509 19.56 4.23 -2.18
CA LEU A 509 20.02 3.92 -0.84
C LEU A 509 21.40 3.28 -0.91
N LYS A 510 22.42 4.08 -0.63
CA LYS A 510 23.80 3.61 -0.52
C LYS A 510 24.06 3.02 0.85
N THR A 511 24.52 1.77 0.90
CA THR A 511 24.98 1.04 2.09
C THR A 511 26.51 0.91 2.08
N ASN A 512 27.14 0.99 3.25
CA ASN A 512 28.60 0.88 3.40
C ASN A 512 29.12 -0.55 3.41
#